data_AF-A0A9E3IK91-F1
#
_entry.id   AF-A0A9E3IK91-F1
#
_cell.length_a   1.000
_cell.length_b   1.000
_cell.length_c   1.000
_cell.angle_alpha   90.00
_cell.angle_beta   90.00
_cell.angle_gamma   90.00
#
_symmetry.space_group_name_H-M   'P 1'
#
loop_
_entity.id
_entity.type
_entity.pdbx_description
1 polymer ?
#
loop_
_entity_poly.entity_id
_entity_poly.type
_entity_poly.pdbx_seq_one_letter_code
_entity_poly.pdbx_strand_id
1 'polypeptide(L)' 'VSAFNDRGRYVAKLKVSQRARPGVVNGLGVWWRKLGVQGTNVNEVTHQRLTDMGNAPAFYDCLVEVEAA' A
#
# COMPACT_ATOMS: atom_id res chain seq x y z
N VAL A 1 -9.19 -2.21 -8.22
CA VAL A 1 -8.71 -0.87 -7.84
C VAL A 1 -7.19 -0.89 -7.88
N SER A 2 -6.58 0.20 -8.33
CA SER A 2 -5.14 0.39 -8.36
C SER A 2 -4.77 1.47 -7.35
N ALA A 3 -3.86 1.17 -6.43
CA ALA A 3 -3.22 2.15 -5.57
C ALA A 3 -1.78 2.37 -6.08
N PHE A 4 -1.37 3.62 -6.30
CA PHE A 4 -0.09 3.91 -6.94
C PHE A 4 0.54 5.22 -6.46
N ASN A 5 1.84 5.33 -6.67
CA ASN A 5 2.63 6.55 -6.54
C ASN A 5 3.89 6.42 -7.42
N ASP A 6 4.82 7.38 -7.33
CA ASP A 6 6.04 7.40 -8.14
C ASP A 6 6.95 6.15 -7.97
N ARG A 7 6.76 5.38 -6.88
CA ARG A 7 7.56 4.19 -6.59
C ARG A 7 6.99 2.93 -7.23
N GLY A 8 5.67 2.86 -7.41
CA GLY A 8 5.05 1.64 -7.90
C GLY A 8 3.53 1.64 -7.87
N ARG A 9 2.97 0.47 -8.16
CA ARG A 9 1.54 0.22 -8.33
C ARG A 9 1.16 -1.11 -7.71
N TYR A 10 0.02 -1.13 -7.01
CA TYR A 10 -0.55 -2.33 -6.39
C TYR A 10 -2.03 -2.47 -6.77
N VAL A 11 -2.41 -3.60 -7.39
CA VAL A 11 -3.79 -3.89 -7.77
C VAL A 11 -4.42 -4.80 -6.73
N ALA A 12 -5.62 -4.42 -6.26
CA ALA A 12 -6.35 -5.19 -5.25
C ALA A 12 -7.87 -5.14 -5.46
N LYS A 13 -8.56 -6.00 -4.72
CA LYS A 13 -10.01 -5.92 -4.53
C LYS A 13 -10.31 -4.86 -3.48
N LEU A 14 -11.17 -3.89 -3.82
CA LEU A 14 -11.62 -2.87 -2.89
C LEU A 14 -12.83 -3.37 -2.09
N LYS A 15 -12.81 -3.14 -0.78
CA LYS A 15 -13.99 -3.25 0.09
C LYS A 15 -14.27 -1.89 0.70
N VAL A 16 -15.37 -1.26 0.27
CA VAL A 16 -15.83 0.01 0.84
C VAL A 16 -16.45 -0.27 2.21
N SER A 17 -16.04 0.49 3.23
CA SER A 17 -16.60 0.41 4.57
C SER A 17 -16.40 1.72 5.32
N GLN A 18 -17.21 1.96 6.35
CA GLN A 18 -17.09 3.13 7.21
C GLN A 18 -15.94 3.02 8.25
N ARG A 19 -15.14 1.94 8.23
CA ARG A 19 -14.07 1.72 9.22
C ARG A 19 -12.79 2.48 8.90
N ALA A 20 -12.55 2.81 7.63
CA ALA A 20 -11.43 3.65 7.24
C ALA A 20 -11.82 5.13 7.42
N ARG A 21 -10.87 5.96 7.87
CA ARG A 21 -11.08 7.41 7.93
C ARG A 21 -11.23 7.96 6.50
N PRO A 22 -12.02 9.04 6.29
CA PRO A 22 -12.03 9.75 5.02
C PRO A 22 -10.61 10.10 4.56
N GLY A 23 -10.32 9.89 3.27
CA GLY A 23 -8.99 10.12 2.68
C GLY A 23 -7.93 9.06 2.99
N VAL A 24 -8.28 7.95 3.65
CA VAL A 24 -7.34 6.88 4.00
C VAL A 24 -7.78 5.55 3.37
N VAL A 25 -6.82 4.82 2.83
CA VAL A 25 -7.00 3.42 2.43
C VAL A 25 -6.21 2.50 3.34
N ASN A 26 -6.85 1.39 3.76
CA ASN A 26 -6.18 0.36 4.55
C ASN A 26 -5.69 -0.75 3.62
N GLY A 27 -4.39 -0.76 3.32
CA GLY A 27 -3.74 -1.85 2.62
C GLY A 27 -3.50 -3.03 3.56
N LEU A 28 -4.28 -4.11 3.42
CA LEU A 28 -4.07 -5.31 4.23
C LEU A 28 -2.75 -5.98 3.81
N GLY A 29 -1.79 -6.06 4.73
CA GLY A 29 -0.48 -6.67 4.52
C GLY A 29 -0.47 -8.19 4.60
N VAL A 30 0.72 -8.78 4.70
CA VAL A 30 1.00 -10.23 4.87
C VAL A 30 0.86 -11.09 3.60
N TRP A 31 0.35 -10.54 2.50
CA TRP A 31 0.26 -11.28 1.23
C TRP A 31 1.63 -11.51 0.59
N TRP A 32 1.94 -12.79 0.32
CA TRP A 32 3.10 -13.17 -0.47
C TRP A 32 3.00 -12.61 -1.89
N ARG A 33 4.00 -11.84 -2.32
CA ARG A 33 4.04 -11.23 -3.66
C ARG A 33 3.75 -12.24 -4.78
N LYS A 34 4.32 -13.45 -4.69
CA LYS A 34 4.10 -14.54 -5.67
C LYS A 34 2.64 -15.00 -5.81
N LEU A 35 1.80 -14.72 -4.81
CA LEU A 35 0.37 -15.04 -4.78
C LEU A 35 -0.52 -13.80 -4.94
N GLY A 36 0.09 -12.62 -5.08
CA GLY A 36 -0.63 -11.37 -5.26
C GLY A 36 -1.13 -11.19 -6.68
N VAL A 37 -2.16 -10.36 -6.83
CA VAL A 37 -2.66 -9.95 -8.15
C VAL A 37 -1.51 -9.27 -8.91
N GLN A 38 -1.32 -9.69 -10.17
CA GLN A 38 -0.18 -9.26 -11.01
C GLN A 38 1.21 -9.55 -10.40
N GLY A 39 1.31 -10.46 -9.44
CA GLY A 39 2.58 -10.77 -8.78
C GLY A 39 3.12 -9.58 -7.98
N THR A 40 2.25 -8.77 -7.38
CA THR A 40 2.58 -7.57 -6.57
C THR A 40 2.00 -7.66 -5.17
N ASN A 41 2.48 -6.82 -4.23
CA ASN A 41 1.82 -6.63 -2.94
C ASN A 41 1.86 -5.16 -2.50
N VAL A 42 1.33 -4.85 -1.30
CA VAL A 42 1.25 -3.46 -0.82
C VAL A 42 2.62 -2.77 -0.69
N ASN A 43 3.72 -3.52 -0.64
CA ASN A 43 5.05 -2.93 -0.48
C ASN A 43 5.55 -2.21 -1.74
N GLU A 44 4.94 -2.42 -2.91
CA GLU A 44 5.32 -1.69 -4.15
C GLU A 44 5.23 -0.16 -4.00
N VAL A 45 4.37 0.33 -3.11
CA VAL A 45 4.15 1.77 -2.89
C VAL A 45 4.90 2.33 -1.67
N THR A 46 5.43 1.45 -0.80
CA THR A 46 6.16 1.83 0.42
C THR A 46 7.57 2.30 0.10
N HIS A 47 8.13 3.18 0.94
CA HIS A 47 9.49 3.67 0.76
C HIS A 47 10.52 2.82 1.51
N GLN A 48 11.79 2.90 1.09
CA GLN A 48 12.91 2.19 1.73
C GLN A 48 13.62 3.00 2.82
N ARG A 49 13.24 4.27 3.04
CA ARG A 49 13.78 5.09 4.15
C ARG A 49 13.48 4.43 5.50
N LEU A 50 14.45 4.51 6.41
CA LEU A 50 14.31 4.11 7.79
C LEU A 50 13.99 5.32 8.68
N THR A 51 13.40 5.07 9.84
CA THR A 51 13.16 6.10 10.85
C THR A 51 14.50 6.65 11.38
N ASP A 52 14.55 7.96 11.60
CA ASP A 52 15.78 8.63 12.04
C ASP A 52 16.27 8.10 13.39
N MET A 53 15.33 7.77 14.29
CA MET A 53 15.63 7.09 15.55
C MET A 53 15.39 5.58 15.41
N GLY A 54 16.40 4.77 15.75
CA GLY A 54 16.28 3.31 15.82
C GLY A 54 16.32 2.56 14.50
N ASN A 55 16.41 3.25 13.34
CA ASN A 55 16.54 2.63 12.02
C ASN A 55 15.44 1.59 11.71
N ALA A 56 14.20 1.85 12.11
CA ALA A 56 13.08 0.95 11.87
C ALA A 56 12.42 1.24 10.50
N PRO A 57 11.68 0.29 9.91
CA PRO A 57 10.90 0.55 8.69
C PRO A 57 9.76 1.55 8.92
N ALA A 58 9.52 2.46 7.96
CA ALA A 58 8.43 3.45 8.04
C ALA A 58 7.23 3.10 7.12
N PHE A 59 6.62 1.93 7.32
CA PHE A 59 5.56 1.42 6.44
C PHE A 59 4.26 2.24 6.42
N TYR A 60 3.96 2.96 7.50
CA TYR A 60 2.67 3.64 7.68
C TYR A 60 2.65 5.09 7.17
N ASP A 61 3.80 5.59 6.71
CA ASP A 61 3.91 6.88 6.03
C ASP A 61 3.97 6.66 4.51
N CYS A 62 2.80 6.51 3.89
CA CYS A 62 2.70 6.16 2.48
C CYS A 62 1.51 6.86 1.83
N LEU A 63 1.80 7.89 1.04
CA LEU A 63 0.82 8.56 0.19
C LEU A 63 0.64 7.76 -1.11
N VAL A 64 -0.63 7.61 -1.52
CA VAL A 64 -1.02 6.95 -2.76
C VAL A 64 -2.19 7.67 -3.40
N GLU A 65 -2.28 7.57 -4.72
CA GLU A 65 -3.49 7.82 -5.48
C GLU A 65 -4.26 6.51 -5.72
N VAL A 66 -5.57 6.60 -5.94
CA VAL A 66 -6.45 5.44 -6.10
C VAL A 66 -7.35 5.62 -7.32
N GLU A 67 -7.34 4.62 -8.21
CA GLU A 67 -8.16 4.60 -9.43
C GLU A 67 -8.84 3.25 -9.67
N ALA A 68 -9.88 3.24 -10.51
CA ALA A 68 -10.41 1.99 -11.05
C ALA A 68 -9.30 1.27 -11.84
N ALA A 69 -9.14 -0.04 -11.62
CA ALA A 69 -8.15 -0.86 -12.31
C ALA A 69 -8.80 -1.62 -13.45
#